data_AF-A0A813BB20-F1
#
_entry.id   AF-A0A813BB20-F1
#
_cell.length_a   1.000
_cell.length_b   1.000
_cell.length_c   1.000
_cell.angle_alpha   90.00
_cell.angle_beta   90.00
_cell.angle_gamma   90.00
#
_symmetry.space_group_name_H-M   'P 1'
#
loop_
_entity.id
_entity.type
_entity.pdbx_description
1 polymer ?
#
loop_
_entity_poly.entity_id
_entity_poly.type
_entity_poly.pdbx_seq_one_letter_code
_entity_poly.pdbx_strand_id
1 'polypeptide(L)'
;MRGDPSSALLEVLDPEQNNSFRDHYLDVPVDLSNILFLSTANVLETIPTPLLDRMEVIRIAGYVFEEKLVIANKYLIPQTEEQSGVGTERIQMQEDALHKMIKDYAREAGVRNLRQLLEKVSRKVALDLVRQQKANPSNEQ
;
A
#
# COMPACT_ATOMS: atom_id res chain seq x y z
N MET A 1 -1.91 -17.38 -33.45
CA MET A 1 -1.04 -16.38 -32.77
C MET A 1 -1.83 -15.81 -31.62
N ARG A 2 -1.59 -16.27 -30.38
CA ARG A 2 -2.04 -15.53 -29.20
C ARG A 2 -1.10 -14.32 -29.12
N GLY A 3 -1.64 -13.11 -29.27
CA GLY A 3 -0.86 -11.88 -29.19
C GLY A 3 -0.14 -11.83 -27.84
N ASP A 4 1.14 -11.52 -27.86
CA ASP A 4 1.88 -11.24 -26.62
C ASP A 4 1.20 -10.05 -25.93
N PRO A 5 0.73 -10.18 -24.68
CA PRO A 5 0.11 -9.06 -23.96
C PRO A 5 1.02 -7.82 -23.90
N SER A 6 2.35 -8.01 -24.01
CA SER A 6 3.31 -6.92 -24.10
C SER A 6 3.09 -6.06 -25.36
N SER A 7 2.68 -6.65 -26.49
CA SER A 7 2.36 -5.92 -27.71
C SER A 7 1.13 -5.03 -27.56
N ALA A 8 0.09 -5.50 -26.85
CA ALA A 8 -1.09 -4.71 -26.57
C ALA A 8 -0.76 -3.52 -25.64
N LEU A 9 0.12 -3.73 -24.66
CA LEU A 9 0.59 -2.63 -23.80
C LEU A 9 1.42 -1.60 -24.57
N LEU A 10 2.18 -2.01 -25.58
CA LEU A 10 2.91 -1.07 -26.44
C LEU A 10 1.96 -0.16 -27.21
N GLU A 11 0.89 -0.71 -27.79
CA GLU A 11 -0.13 0.06 -28.51
C GLU A 11 -0.83 1.08 -27.61
N VAL A 12 -1.13 0.69 -26.37
CA VAL A 12 -1.82 1.54 -25.38
C VAL A 12 -0.91 2.65 -24.84
N LEU A 13 0.39 2.39 -24.66
CA LEU A 13 1.33 3.33 -24.07
C LEU A 13 2.02 4.23 -25.09
N ASP A 14 1.88 3.95 -26.39
CA ASP A 14 2.45 4.77 -27.45
C ASP A 14 1.53 5.97 -27.74
N PRO A 15 1.96 7.23 -27.46
CA PRO A 15 1.15 8.42 -27.72
C PRO A 15 0.74 8.59 -29.18
N GLU A 16 1.44 7.95 -30.12
CA GLU A 16 1.09 8.00 -31.54
C GLU A 16 -0.03 7.02 -31.92
N GLN A 17 -0.29 5.98 -31.11
CA GLN A 17 -1.24 4.89 -31.41
C GLN A 17 -2.43 4.84 -30.44
N ASN A 18 -2.28 5.38 -29.23
CA ASN A 18 -3.29 5.27 -28.18
C ASN A 18 -4.60 6.01 -28.47
N ASN A 19 -4.64 6.90 -29.48
CA ASN A 19 -5.84 7.63 -29.91
C ASN A 19 -6.87 6.77 -30.67
N SER A 20 -6.48 5.57 -31.09
CA SER A 20 -7.31 4.66 -31.89
C SER A 20 -7.10 3.21 -31.47
N PHE A 21 -6.94 2.97 -30.17
CA PHE A 21 -6.75 1.63 -29.62
C PHE A 21 -7.93 0.73 -29.98
N ARG A 22 -7.64 -0.47 -30.49
CA ARG A 22 -8.69 -1.39 -30.94
C ARG A 22 -8.80 -2.60 -30.01
N ASP A 23 -9.84 -2.59 -29.18
CA ASP A 23 -10.18 -3.75 -28.37
C ASP A 23 -10.82 -4.86 -29.22
N HIS A 24 -10.42 -6.11 -28.98
CA HIS A 24 -10.86 -7.27 -29.77
C HIS A 24 -12.34 -7.67 -29.53
N TYR A 25 -12.95 -7.19 -28.44
CA TYR A 25 -14.35 -7.46 -28.13
C TYR A 25 -15.26 -6.33 -28.64
N LEU A 26 -14.84 -5.08 -28.45
CA LEU A 26 -15.63 -3.91 -28.85
C LEU A 26 -15.54 -3.61 -30.35
N ASP A 27 -14.41 -3.97 -30.99
CA ASP A 27 -14.13 -3.82 -32.43
C ASP A 27 -14.24 -2.40 -33.00
N VAL A 28 -14.44 -1.41 -32.12
CA VAL A 28 -14.46 0.03 -32.37
C VAL A 28 -13.20 0.70 -31.81
N PRO A 29 -12.68 1.74 -32.47
CA PRO A 29 -11.53 2.47 -31.97
C PRO A 29 -11.90 3.25 -30.69
N VAL A 30 -11.03 3.19 -29.68
CA VAL A 30 -11.15 3.92 -28.42
C VAL A 30 -9.98 4.89 -28.29
N ASP A 31 -10.28 6.14 -27.96
CA ASP A 31 -9.27 7.16 -27.70
C ASP A 31 -8.80 7.10 -26.24
N LEU A 32 -7.53 6.73 -26.03
CA LEU A 32 -6.86 6.66 -24.74
C LEU A 32 -5.84 7.80 -24.53
N SER A 33 -5.77 8.78 -25.44
CA SER A 33 -4.75 9.85 -25.45
C SER A 33 -4.73 10.70 -24.17
N ASN A 34 -5.88 10.82 -23.49
CA ASN A 34 -6.07 11.62 -22.28
C ASN A 34 -6.09 10.78 -20.99
N ILE A 35 -5.60 9.55 -21.03
CA ILE A 35 -5.54 8.66 -19.87
C ILE A 35 -4.15 8.73 -19.23
N LEU A 36 -4.12 8.90 -17.90
CA LEU A 36 -2.89 8.79 -17.12
C LEU A 36 -2.60 7.32 -16.82
N PHE A 37 -1.50 6.81 -17.36
CA PHE A 37 -1.01 5.47 -17.07
C PHE A 37 -0.01 5.50 -15.91
N LEU A 38 -0.27 4.70 -14.86
CA LEU A 38 0.61 4.52 -13.71
C LEU A 38 0.96 3.04 -13.58
N SER A 39 2.25 2.74 -13.63
CA SER A 39 2.79 1.39 -13.47
C SER A 39 3.70 1.32 -12.25
N THR A 40 3.76 0.15 -11.60
CA THR A 40 4.67 -0.10 -10.47
C THR A 40 5.54 -1.30 -10.78
N ALA A 41 6.81 -1.25 -10.36
CA ALA A 41 7.75 -2.34 -10.53
C ALA A 41 8.76 -2.37 -9.38
N ASN A 42 9.08 -3.57 -8.90
CA ASN A 42 10.12 -3.76 -7.88
C ASN A 42 11.52 -3.88 -8.50
N VAL A 43 11.59 -4.41 -9.73
CA VAL A 43 12.82 -4.74 -10.46
C VAL A 43 12.61 -4.27 -11.90
N LEU A 44 13.46 -3.39 -12.41
CA LEU A 44 13.28 -2.81 -13.75
C LEU A 44 13.77 -3.75 -14.84
N GLU A 45 14.74 -4.59 -14.52
CA GLU A 45 15.41 -5.53 -15.41
C GLU A 45 14.46 -6.59 -15.96
N THR A 46 13.31 -6.81 -15.31
CA THR A 46 12.27 -7.73 -15.77
C THR A 46 11.29 -7.10 -16.76
N ILE A 47 11.35 -5.78 -16.97
CA ILE A 47 10.44 -5.05 -17.86
C ILE A 47 11.05 -5.04 -19.27
N PRO A 48 10.28 -5.39 -20.31
CA PRO A 48 10.74 -5.24 -21.70
C PRO A 48 11.18 -3.81 -22.01
N THR A 49 12.40 -3.64 -22.56
CA THR A 49 12.95 -2.33 -22.93
C THR A 49 11.99 -1.46 -23.77
N PRO A 50 11.24 -2.00 -24.76
CA PRO A 50 10.31 -1.17 -25.54
C PRO A 50 9.19 -0.50 -24.73
N LEU A 51 8.78 -1.11 -23.61
CA LEU A 51 7.81 -0.53 -22.68
C LEU A 51 8.49 0.50 -21.78
N LEU A 52 9.68 0.19 -21.29
CA LEU A 52 10.44 1.07 -20.41
C LEU A 52 10.79 2.40 -21.07
N ASP A 53 11.17 2.37 -22.36
CA ASP A 53 11.52 3.57 -23.13
C ASP A 53 10.34 4.53 -23.34
N ARG A 54 9.10 4.05 -23.16
CA ARG A 54 7.86 4.83 -23.26
C ARG A 54 7.33 5.29 -21.89
N MET A 55 8.07 5.02 -20.81
CA MET A 55 7.67 5.38 -19.44
C MET A 55 8.67 6.34 -18.82
N GLU A 56 8.16 7.26 -18.02
CA GLU A 56 9.00 8.01 -17.09
C GLU A 56 9.25 7.18 -15.82
N VAL A 57 10.52 6.88 -15.53
CA VAL A 57 10.90 6.05 -14.39
C VAL A 57 11.14 6.92 -13.16
N ILE A 58 10.22 6.87 -12.20
CA ILE A 58 10.36 7.52 -10.89
C ILE A 58 10.80 6.47 -9.86
N ARG A 59 12.01 6.63 -9.32
CA ARG A 59 12.54 5.73 -8.29
C ARG A 59 12.10 6.19 -6.90
N ILE A 60 11.38 5.33 -6.20
CA ILE A 60 10.96 5.56 -4.82
C ILE A 60 11.95 4.88 -3.89
N ALA A 61 12.67 5.66 -3.09
CA ALA A 61 13.58 5.14 -2.09
C ALA A 61 12.82 4.53 -0.90
N GLY A 62 13.47 3.61 -0.18
CA GLY A 62 12.98 3.15 1.11
C GLY A 62 13.06 4.23 2.18
N TYR A 63 12.41 3.97 3.31
CA TYR A 63 12.34 4.91 4.43
C TYR A 63 13.47 4.69 5.43
N VAL A 64 14.07 5.78 5.89
CA VAL A 64 14.96 5.75 7.06
C VAL A 64 14.16 5.60 8.35
N PHE A 65 14.84 5.28 9.44
CA PHE A 65 14.22 5.06 10.76
C PHE A 65 13.30 6.22 11.18
N GLU A 66 13.79 7.46 11.09
CA GLU A 66 13.02 8.66 11.45
C GLU A 66 11.76 8.85 10.59
N GLU A 67 11.85 8.56 9.29
CA GLU A 67 10.70 8.63 8.39
C GLU A 67 9.66 7.58 8.76
N LYS A 68 10.10 6.36 9.12
CA LYS A 68 9.18 5.32 9.59
C LYS A 68 8.48 5.69 10.88
N LEU A 69 9.14 6.40 11.79
CA LEU A 69 8.51 6.92 13.01
C LEU A 69 7.41 7.92 12.69
N VAL A 70 7.69 8.88 11.81
CA VAL A 70 6.71 9.87 11.37
C VAL A 70 5.53 9.19 10.67
N ILE A 71 5.81 8.22 9.78
CA ILE A 71 4.76 7.48 9.06
C ILE A 71 3.91 6.65 10.03
N ALA A 72 4.54 5.99 10.99
CA ALA A 72 3.83 5.19 11.98
C ALA A 72 2.87 6.03 12.82
N ASN A 73 3.35 7.14 13.38
CA ASN A 73 2.55 8.01 14.23
C ASN A 73 1.44 8.74 13.44
N LYS A 74 1.76 9.24 12.25
CA LYS A 74 0.84 10.08 11.48
C LYS A 74 -0.21 9.27 10.72
N TYR A 75 0.12 8.05 10.29
CA TYR A 75 -0.73 7.28 9.38
C TYR A 75 -1.03 5.87 9.89
N LEU A 76 -0.01 5.08 10.25
CA LEU A 76 -0.23 3.65 10.50
C LEU A 76 -1.00 3.41 11.80
N ILE A 77 -0.60 4.01 12.92
CA ILE A 77 -1.27 3.83 14.22
C ILE A 77 -2.76 4.18 14.10
N PRO A 78 -3.14 5.39 13.62
CA PRO A 78 -4.55 5.73 13.45
C PRO A 78 -5.33 4.75 12.55
N GLN A 79 -4.75 4.35 11.41
CA GLN A 79 -5.40 3.40 10.50
C GLN A 79 -5.60 2.02 11.13
N THR A 80 -4.62 1.53 11.90
CA THR A 80 -4.72 0.21 12.54
C THR A 80 -5.68 0.19 13.72
N GLU A 81 -5.81 1.31 14.44
CA GLU A 81 -6.81 1.50 15.51
C GLU A 81 -8.22 1.46 14.93
N GLU A 82 -8.47 2.22 13.86
CA GLU A 82 -9.74 2.26 13.15
C GLU A 82 -10.12 0.88 12.62
N GLN A 83 -9.21 0.20 11.93
CA GLN A 83 -9.44 -1.14 11.37
C GLN A 83 -9.69 -2.22 12.43
N SER A 84 -9.11 -2.07 13.62
CA SER A 84 -9.26 -3.04 14.71
C SER A 84 -10.47 -2.76 15.60
N GLY A 85 -11.22 -1.69 15.35
CA GLY A 85 -12.38 -1.29 16.15
C GLY A 85 -12.01 -0.80 17.55
N VAL A 86 -10.78 -0.32 17.75
CA VAL A 86 -10.29 0.18 19.05
C VAL A 86 -10.88 1.57 19.36
N GLY A 87 -11.49 2.25 18.38
CA GLY A 87 -12.32 3.43 18.59
C GLY A 87 -11.56 4.62 19.22
N THR A 88 -12.23 5.36 20.12
CA THR A 88 -11.71 6.55 20.81
C THR A 88 -10.66 6.24 21.88
N GLU A 89 -10.51 4.97 22.27
CA GLU A 89 -9.48 4.54 23.22
C GLU A 89 -8.15 4.38 22.48
N ARG A 90 -7.53 5.51 22.13
CA ARG A 90 -6.26 5.53 21.41
C ARG A 90 -5.22 4.69 22.16
N ILE A 91 -4.58 3.79 21.42
CA ILE A 91 -3.43 3.04 21.88
C ILE A 91 -2.33 4.05 22.16
N GLN A 92 -2.03 4.25 23.43
CA GLN A 92 -0.88 5.06 23.83
C GLN A 92 0.38 4.22 23.66
N MET A 93 0.94 4.24 22.45
CA MET A 93 2.22 3.60 22.17
C MET A 93 3.34 4.48 22.71
N GLN A 94 4.11 3.95 23.66
CA GLN A 94 5.32 4.62 24.14
C GLN A 94 6.34 4.74 23.00
N GLU A 95 7.01 5.89 22.94
CA GLU A 95 8.01 6.20 21.90
C GLU A 95 9.11 5.12 21.85
N ASP A 96 9.67 4.75 23.00
CA ASP A 96 10.68 3.69 23.10
C ASP A 96 10.19 2.32 22.57
N ALA A 97 8.90 2.01 22.76
CA ALA A 97 8.32 0.77 22.26
C ALA A 97 8.22 0.78 20.74
N LEU A 98 7.82 1.91 20.15
CA LEU A 98 7.79 2.09 18.69
C LEU A 98 9.21 2.07 18.10
N HIS A 99 10.16 2.71 18.76
CA HIS A 99 11.58 2.72 18.36
C HIS A 99 12.13 1.30 18.30
N LYS A 100 11.89 0.52 19.37
CA LYS A 100 12.30 -0.87 19.44
C LYS A 100 11.60 -1.72 18.38
N MET A 101 10.30 -1.51 18.16
CA MET A 101 9.55 -2.21 17.12
C MET A 101 10.17 -2.01 15.73
N ILE A 102 10.46 -0.76 15.36
CA ILE A 102 11.03 -0.44 14.05
C ILE A 102 12.44 -1.04 13.91
N LYS A 103 13.30 -0.86 14.92
CA LYS A 103 14.71 -1.27 14.87
C LYS A 103 14.89 -2.79 14.91
N ASP A 104 14.11 -3.49 15.73
CA ASP A 104 14.32 -4.91 16.01
C ASP A 104 13.42 -5.82 15.18
N TYR A 105 12.23 -5.33 14.77
CA TYR A 105 11.20 -6.18 14.16
C TYR A 105 10.75 -5.74 12.75
N ALA A 106 11.06 -4.52 12.29
CA ALA A 106 10.64 -4.00 10.97
C ALA A 106 11.80 -3.55 10.05
N ARG A 107 12.81 -4.42 9.88
CA ARG A 107 14.03 -4.18 9.09
C ARG A 107 13.88 -4.35 7.58
N GLU A 108 12.82 -3.79 7.02
CA GLU A 108 12.61 -3.74 5.55
C GLU A 108 12.83 -2.32 5.02
N ALA A 109 12.81 -2.11 3.70
CA ALA A 109 12.88 -0.74 3.14
C ALA A 109 11.56 0.03 3.32
N GLY A 110 10.42 -0.67 3.29
CA GLY A 110 9.08 -0.09 3.45
C GLY A 110 8.56 -0.10 4.89
N VAL A 111 7.24 -0.06 5.01
CA VAL A 111 6.50 -0.06 6.29
C VAL A 111 5.42 -1.14 6.39
N ARG A 112 5.44 -2.13 5.50
CA ARG A 112 4.50 -3.26 5.49
C ARG A 112 4.60 -4.10 6.76
N ASN A 113 5.79 -4.57 7.13
CA ASN A 113 6.03 -5.33 8.36
C ASN A 113 5.72 -4.49 9.60
N LEU A 114 6.09 -3.20 9.58
CA LEU A 114 5.75 -2.27 10.66
C LEU A 114 4.23 -2.18 10.86
N ARG A 115 3.48 -1.97 9.76
CA ARG A 115 2.02 -1.97 9.78
C ARG A 115 1.46 -3.29 10.33
N GLN A 116 1.95 -4.44 9.87
CA GLN A 116 1.48 -5.74 10.37
C GLN A 116 1.72 -5.93 11.86
N LEU A 117 2.83 -5.44 12.40
CA LEU A 117 3.12 -5.48 13.83
C LEU A 117 2.16 -4.57 14.61
N LEU A 118 1.93 -3.35 14.13
CA LEU A 118 0.95 -2.43 14.71
C LEU A 118 -0.45 -3.03 14.70
N GLU A 119 -0.90 -3.63 13.59
CA GLU A 119 -2.19 -4.32 13.52
C GLU A 119 -2.30 -5.48 14.52
N LYS A 120 -1.22 -6.23 14.76
CA LYS A 120 -1.20 -7.29 15.78
C LYS A 120 -1.38 -6.70 17.19
N VAL A 121 -0.70 -5.59 17.49
CA VAL A 121 -0.86 -4.89 18.76
C VAL A 121 -2.30 -4.38 18.90
N SER A 122 -2.84 -3.70 17.89
CA SER A 122 -4.19 -3.14 17.92
C SER A 122 -5.27 -4.21 18.10
N ARG A 123 -5.17 -5.35 17.40
CA ARG A 123 -6.08 -6.48 17.62
C ARG A 123 -5.98 -7.09 19.02
N LYS A 124 -4.77 -7.13 19.60
CA LYS A 124 -4.58 -7.64 20.95
C LYS A 124 -5.23 -6.73 21.98
N VAL A 125 -5.06 -5.41 21.84
CA VAL A 125 -5.74 -4.40 22.68
C VAL A 125 -7.25 -4.53 22.55
N ALA A 126 -7.79 -4.58 21.32
CA ALA A 126 -9.23 -4.72 21.08
C ALA A 126 -9.81 -5.96 21.81
N LEU A 127 -9.12 -7.10 21.74
CA LEU A 127 -9.54 -8.32 22.42
C LEU A 127 -9.56 -8.16 23.94
N ASP A 128 -8.56 -7.47 24.50
CA ASP A 128 -8.46 -7.26 25.94
C ASP A 128 -9.53 -6.30 26.45
N LEU A 129 -9.89 -5.26 25.68
CA LEU A 129 -11.02 -4.37 25.98
C LEU A 129 -12.35 -5.13 26.05
N VAL A 130 -12.64 -5.96 25.05
CA VAL A 130 -13.86 -6.79 25.03
C VAL A 130 -13.89 -7.78 26.20
N ARG A 131 -12.74 -8.35 26.57
CA ARG A 131 -12.64 -9.27 27.72
C ARG A 131 -12.87 -8.55 29.04
N GLN A 132 -12.34 -7.34 29.21
CA GLN A 132 -12.54 -6.52 30.41
C GLN A 132 -14.01 -6.12 30.58
N GLN A 133 -14.68 -5.71 29.49
CA GLN A 133 -16.12 -5.42 29.51
C GLN A 133 -16.95 -6.63 29.97
N LYS A 134 -16.62 -7.84 29.48
CA LYS A 134 -17.30 -9.08 29.92
C LYS A 134 -17.04 -9.46 31.38
N ALA A 135 -15.87 -9.11 31.91
CA ALA A 135 -15.50 -9.42 33.30
C ALA A 135 -16.13 -8.44 34.31
N ASN A 136 -16.62 -7.28 33.86
CA ASN A 136 -17.21 -6.24 34.70
C ASN A 136 -18.66 -5.93 34.26
N PRO A 137 -19.64 -6.83 34.49
CA PRO A 137 -21.03 -6.66 34.05
C PRO A 137 -21.83 -5.60 34.84
N SER A 138 -21.18 -4.67 35.56
CA SER A 138 -21.82 -3.77 36.53
C SER A 138 -22.26 -2.40 36.00
N ASN A 139 -22.08 -2.10 34.71
CA ASN A 139 -22.37 -0.78 34.13
C ASN A 139 -23.51 -0.78 33.10
N GLU A 140 -24.55 -1.59 33.31
CA GLU A 140 -25.85 -1.44 32.65
C GLU A 140 -26.95 -1.19 33.71
N GLN A 141 -27.02 0.04 34.20
CA GLN A 141 -28.22 0.67 34.76
C GLN A 141 -28.32 2.11 34.25
#